data_AF-A0A0Q9LZK8-F1
#
_entry.id   AF-A0A0Q9LZK8-F1
#
_cell.length_a   1.000
_cell.length_b   1.000
_cell.length_c   1.000
_cell.angle_alpha   90.00
_cell.angle_beta   90.00
_cell.angle_gamma   90.00
#
_symmetry.space_group_name_H-M   'P 1'
#
loop_
_entity.id
_entity.type
_entity.pdbx_description
1 polymer ?
#
loop_
_entity_poly.entity_id
_entity_poly.type
_entity_poly.pdbx_seq_one_letter_code
_entity_poly.pdbx_strand_id
1 'polypeptide(L)'
;MMHESVESKTTTVSRAELRRVGWGSFVGTAIEWYDFFVFSAASALVFGPLFFPGGDPLVGVLSAFAVFGTGFVARPFGAIFFGYLGDRIGRKKTLIATLLMMGSGTFLVGCLPTAEQIGVLAPVLLVICRLLQGFATGGEWGGATLVAIEFSPDDKRGKFGTFPQLGNGTGIALSTAAFALVSTLPEDQFLSWGWRLPFFVSVFLIVIGLIIRKQIGETPSFTKMQENNEIVKNPLASLFRHDFPSVLRVVGMKLIEGVFAIICFTFVVAFATGQLHVDRTSVLIGSTVAAILSVPAQYFWGTLSDRVGRRPVLLFGALFLVAFAFPFFWLIETANPVLISLALIIGFCVGYSAMYSVHTSYFAELFPSRTRYTALAVSTNIGSVISSGPASLIAGGLVAAAGGSAWMVSVYIIVVAVICVISVLLSPETANRPLRGEDAKIEGTELPLNAKLVQVAE
;
A
#
# COMPACT_ATOMS: atom_id res chain seq x y z
N MET A 1 41.13 27.84 -23.01
CA MET A 1 40.18 26.95 -22.30
C MET A 1 38.79 27.45 -22.60
N MET A 2 37.93 26.64 -23.22
CA MET A 2 36.50 26.96 -23.31
C MET A 2 35.80 26.33 -22.11
N HIS A 3 34.92 27.07 -21.45
CA HIS A 3 33.93 26.48 -20.56
C HIS A 3 32.82 25.91 -21.43
N GLU A 4 32.76 24.59 -21.58
CA GLU A 4 31.51 23.95 -21.99
C GLU A 4 30.51 24.14 -20.84
N SER A 5 29.53 25.01 -21.08
CA SER A 5 28.37 25.11 -20.21
C SER A 5 27.56 23.82 -20.33
N VAL A 6 27.53 23.03 -19.26
CA VAL A 6 26.68 21.83 -19.20
C VAL A 6 25.22 22.26 -19.30
N GLU A 7 24.63 22.14 -20.48
CA GLU A 7 23.20 22.35 -20.66
C GLU A 7 22.43 21.32 -19.83
N SER A 8 21.70 21.80 -18.83
CA SER A 8 20.74 20.99 -18.09
C SER A 8 19.68 20.49 -19.06
N LYS A 9 19.78 19.21 -19.48
CA LYS A 9 18.79 18.52 -20.31
C LYS A 9 17.47 18.31 -19.55
N THR A 10 16.71 19.38 -19.41
CA THR A 10 15.39 19.40 -18.78
C THR A 10 14.50 18.37 -19.45
N THR A 11 14.12 17.33 -18.70
CA THR A 11 13.30 16.25 -19.24
C THR A 11 11.83 16.68 -19.12
N THR A 12 11.21 17.03 -20.25
CA THR A 12 9.84 17.54 -20.28
C THR A 12 8.82 16.41 -20.41
N VAL A 13 7.81 16.38 -19.54
CA VAL A 13 6.76 15.35 -19.54
C VAL A 13 5.40 15.98 -19.84
N SER A 14 4.66 15.40 -20.78
CA SER A 14 3.41 15.99 -21.28
C SER A 14 2.24 15.84 -20.30
N ARG A 15 1.29 16.80 -20.29
CA ARG A 15 0.07 16.72 -19.46
C ARG A 15 -0.79 15.48 -19.74
N ALA A 16 -0.80 14.99 -20.98
CA ALA A 16 -1.51 13.78 -21.35
C ALA A 16 -0.85 12.54 -20.73
N GLU A 17 0.48 12.48 -20.76
CA GLU A 17 1.27 11.41 -20.15
C GLU A 17 1.19 11.41 -18.63
N LEU A 18 1.33 12.56 -17.97
CA LEU A 18 1.14 12.67 -16.51
C LEU A 18 -0.25 12.19 -16.05
N ARG A 19 -1.31 12.52 -16.82
CA ARG A 19 -2.65 11.97 -16.56
C ARG A 19 -2.70 10.46 -16.78
N ARG A 20 -2.10 9.94 -17.86
CA ARG A 20 -2.07 8.51 -18.20
C ARG A 20 -1.33 7.69 -17.14
N VAL A 21 -0.18 8.19 -16.67
CA VAL A 21 0.60 7.56 -15.60
C VAL A 21 -0.15 7.61 -14.27
N GLY A 22 -0.66 8.78 -13.85
CA GLY A 22 -1.41 8.90 -12.59
C GLY A 22 -2.62 7.96 -12.54
N TRP A 23 -3.48 7.99 -13.56
CA TRP A 23 -4.62 7.07 -13.65
C TRP A 23 -4.19 5.60 -13.80
N GLY A 24 -3.10 5.33 -14.52
CA GLY A 24 -2.58 3.98 -14.70
C GLY A 24 -2.04 3.36 -13.40
N SER A 25 -1.32 4.15 -12.58
CA SER A 25 -0.88 3.72 -11.25
C SER A 25 -2.07 3.55 -10.30
N PHE A 26 -3.05 4.47 -10.30
CA PHE A 26 -4.27 4.32 -9.51
C PHE A 26 -5.03 3.03 -9.84
N VAL A 27 -5.35 2.78 -11.11
CA VAL A 27 -6.07 1.56 -11.53
C VAL A 27 -5.22 0.31 -11.28
N GLY A 28 -3.91 0.38 -11.53
CA GLY A 28 -2.99 -0.71 -11.25
C GLY A 28 -2.98 -1.14 -9.78
N THR A 29 -2.95 -0.19 -8.85
CA THR A 29 -2.99 -0.47 -7.40
C THR A 29 -4.42 -0.76 -6.91
N ALA A 30 -5.47 -0.27 -7.58
CA ALA A 30 -6.85 -0.72 -7.30
C ALA A 30 -7.07 -2.20 -7.64
N ILE A 31 -6.43 -2.70 -8.70
CA ILE A 31 -6.42 -4.12 -9.07
C ILE A 31 -5.63 -4.94 -8.04
N GLU A 32 -4.42 -4.51 -7.68
CA GLU A 32 -3.59 -5.11 -6.62
C GLU A 32 -4.38 -5.30 -5.32
N TRP A 33 -5.07 -4.26 -4.84
CA TRP A 33 -5.86 -4.35 -3.61
C TRP A 33 -7.16 -5.14 -3.77
N TYR A 34 -7.80 -5.16 -4.95
CA TYR A 34 -8.92 -6.07 -5.22
C TYR A 34 -8.48 -7.53 -5.02
N ASP A 35 -7.42 -7.94 -5.71
CA ASP A 35 -6.85 -9.31 -5.63
C ASP A 35 -6.39 -9.66 -4.21
N PHE A 36 -5.96 -8.67 -3.43
CA PHE A 36 -5.59 -8.87 -2.03
C PHE A 36 -6.80 -9.06 -1.09
N PHE A 37 -7.84 -8.24 -1.25
CA PHE A 37 -9.01 -8.22 -0.36
C PHE A 37 -10.09 -9.24 -0.74
N VAL A 38 -10.16 -9.69 -2.00
CA VAL A 38 -11.10 -10.74 -2.43
C VAL A 38 -10.82 -12.06 -1.70
N PHE A 39 -9.54 -12.36 -1.44
CA PHE A 39 -9.14 -13.45 -0.54
C PHE A 39 -9.59 -13.19 0.90
N SER A 40 -9.46 -11.96 1.41
CA SER A 40 -9.86 -11.62 2.79
C SER A 40 -11.36 -11.80 3.02
N ALA A 41 -12.19 -11.44 2.04
CA ALA A 41 -13.63 -11.63 2.10
C ALA A 41 -14.00 -13.12 2.08
N ALA A 42 -13.37 -13.91 1.19
CA ALA A 42 -13.58 -15.35 1.13
C ALA A 42 -13.11 -16.09 2.39
N SER A 43 -12.00 -15.66 3.03
CA SER A 43 -11.57 -16.18 4.33
C SER A 43 -12.62 -16.01 5.42
N ALA A 44 -13.38 -14.91 5.40
CA ALA A 44 -14.42 -14.62 6.37
C ALA A 44 -15.76 -15.33 6.07
N LEU A 45 -16.08 -15.56 4.79
CA LEU A 45 -17.42 -15.97 4.33
C LEU A 45 -17.52 -17.42 3.82
N VAL A 46 -16.41 -18.04 3.39
CA VAL A 46 -16.44 -19.22 2.50
C VAL A 46 -15.39 -20.28 2.83
N PHE A 47 -14.14 -19.89 3.07
CA PHE A 47 -13.05 -20.86 3.16
C PHE A 47 -13.11 -21.77 4.39
N GLY A 48 -13.71 -21.30 5.50
CA GLY A 48 -13.93 -22.11 6.70
C GLY A 48 -14.64 -23.44 6.40
N PRO A 49 -15.91 -23.43 5.99
CA PRO A 49 -16.64 -24.67 5.69
C PRO A 49 -16.08 -25.44 4.48
N LEU A 50 -15.58 -24.77 3.44
CA LEU A 50 -15.20 -25.43 2.19
C LEU A 50 -13.77 -26.00 2.14
N PHE A 51 -12.84 -25.46 2.94
CA PHE A 51 -11.44 -25.88 2.96
C PHE A 51 -10.99 -26.44 4.33
N PHE A 52 -11.75 -26.19 5.39
CA PHE A 52 -11.48 -26.71 6.75
C PHE A 52 -12.72 -27.39 7.39
N PRO A 53 -13.40 -28.34 6.69
CA PRO A 53 -14.57 -29.04 7.23
C PRO A 53 -14.21 -30.01 8.38
N GLY A 54 -15.22 -30.39 9.16
CA GLY A 54 -15.11 -31.43 10.20
C GLY A 54 -14.64 -30.94 11.58
N GLY A 55 -14.45 -29.64 11.77
CA GLY A 55 -14.18 -29.02 13.07
C GLY A 55 -15.26 -28.01 13.49
N ASP A 56 -15.01 -27.31 14.60
CA ASP A 56 -15.79 -26.14 15.00
C ASP A 56 -15.76 -25.06 13.89
N PRO A 57 -16.91 -24.47 13.49
CA PRO A 57 -16.95 -23.41 12.47
C PRO A 57 -15.99 -22.24 12.75
N LEU A 58 -15.78 -21.88 14.01
CA LEU A 58 -14.81 -20.86 14.42
C LEU A 58 -13.37 -21.29 14.11
N VAL A 59 -13.02 -22.56 14.34
CA VAL A 59 -11.70 -23.12 14.01
C VAL A 59 -11.48 -23.14 12.48
N GLY A 60 -12.51 -23.42 11.69
CA GLY A 60 -12.46 -23.33 10.23
C GLY A 60 -12.19 -21.89 9.75
N VAL A 61 -12.90 -20.91 10.29
CA VAL A 61 -12.71 -19.48 9.96
C VAL A 61 -11.35 -18.96 10.44
N LEU A 62 -10.91 -19.32 11.65
CA LEU A 62 -9.58 -18.96 12.16
C LEU A 62 -8.46 -19.57 11.30
N SER A 63 -8.64 -20.80 10.82
CA SER A 63 -7.71 -21.44 9.88
C SER A 63 -7.65 -20.68 8.55
N ALA A 64 -8.79 -20.27 8.00
CA ALA A 64 -8.84 -19.44 6.80
C ALA A 64 -8.18 -18.05 6.96
N PHE A 65 -8.26 -17.44 8.15
CA PHE A 65 -7.51 -16.21 8.47
C PHE A 65 -6.01 -16.47 8.67
N ALA A 66 -5.61 -17.60 9.26
CA ALA A 66 -4.21 -18.00 9.34
C ALA A 66 -3.60 -18.16 7.93
N VAL A 67 -4.33 -18.78 6.99
CA VAL A 67 -3.92 -18.83 5.57
C VAL A 67 -3.78 -17.42 4.99
N PHE A 68 -4.78 -16.54 5.15
CA PHE A 68 -4.69 -15.14 4.69
C PHE A 68 -3.42 -14.43 5.22
N GLY A 69 -3.06 -14.70 6.47
CA GLY A 69 -1.83 -14.25 7.15
C GLY A 69 -0.52 -14.72 6.50
N THR A 70 -0.45 -15.94 5.94
CA THR A 70 0.75 -16.43 5.23
C THR A 70 1.17 -15.52 4.08
N GLY A 71 0.21 -14.85 3.43
CA GLY A 71 0.47 -13.86 2.39
C GLY A 71 1.29 -12.66 2.88
N PHE A 72 1.14 -12.24 4.15
CA PHE A 72 2.00 -11.20 4.73
C PHE A 72 3.42 -11.72 5.03
N VAL A 73 3.57 -12.99 5.39
CA VAL A 73 4.89 -13.62 5.62
C VAL A 73 5.67 -13.73 4.30
N ALA A 74 4.99 -13.96 3.17
CA ALA A 74 5.63 -14.01 1.85
C ALA A 74 6.09 -12.63 1.31
N ARG A 75 5.46 -11.53 1.74
CA ARG A 75 5.72 -10.17 1.22
C ARG A 75 7.21 -9.72 1.31
N PRO A 76 7.95 -9.87 2.43
CA PRO A 76 9.36 -9.49 2.49
C PRO A 76 10.26 -10.25 1.49
N PHE A 77 10.01 -11.54 1.27
CA PHE A 77 10.76 -12.34 0.29
C PHE A 77 10.48 -11.86 -1.14
N GLY A 78 9.21 -11.56 -1.42
CA GLY A 78 8.78 -10.92 -2.66
C GLY A 78 9.43 -9.56 -2.88
N ALA A 79 9.47 -8.72 -1.84
CA ALA A 79 10.09 -7.40 -1.88
C ALA A 79 11.59 -7.44 -2.18
N ILE A 80 12.30 -8.43 -1.62
CA ILE A 80 13.72 -8.69 -1.92
C ILE A 80 13.90 -9.13 -3.37
N PHE A 81 13.08 -10.09 -3.84
CA PHE A 81 13.19 -10.66 -5.19
C PHE A 81 12.80 -9.67 -6.29
N PHE A 82 11.60 -9.09 -6.22
CA PHE A 82 11.10 -8.15 -7.20
C PHE A 82 11.78 -6.78 -7.10
N GLY A 83 12.22 -6.36 -5.91
CA GLY A 83 13.08 -5.18 -5.76
C GLY A 83 14.39 -5.33 -6.54
N TYR A 84 15.10 -6.45 -6.33
CA TYR A 84 16.30 -6.80 -7.10
C TYR A 84 16.04 -6.85 -8.61
N LEU A 85 14.92 -7.45 -9.02
CA LEU A 85 14.52 -7.56 -10.43
C LEU A 85 14.23 -6.18 -11.05
N GLY A 86 13.53 -5.31 -10.33
CA GLY A 86 13.14 -3.96 -10.75
C GLY A 86 14.29 -2.97 -10.92
N ASP A 87 15.40 -3.18 -10.20
CA ASP A 87 16.66 -2.44 -10.39
C ASP A 87 17.60 -3.12 -11.42
N ARG A 88 17.26 -4.31 -11.96
CA ARG A 88 18.11 -5.07 -12.91
C ARG A 88 17.54 -5.23 -14.33
N ILE A 89 16.22 -5.34 -14.51
CA ILE A 89 15.60 -5.55 -15.83
C ILE A 89 14.58 -4.47 -16.24
N GLY A 90 14.20 -3.58 -15.31
CA GLY A 90 13.26 -2.48 -15.52
C GLY A 90 12.06 -2.52 -14.57
N ARG A 91 11.51 -1.34 -14.25
CA ARG A 91 10.34 -1.19 -13.36
C ARG A 91 9.11 -1.79 -14.03
N LYS A 92 8.86 -1.43 -15.30
CA LYS A 92 7.70 -1.89 -16.09
C LYS A 92 7.64 -3.41 -16.24
N LYS A 93 8.78 -4.06 -16.54
CA LYS A 93 8.82 -5.53 -16.72
C LYS A 93 8.52 -6.26 -15.41
N THR A 94 9.12 -5.78 -14.32
CA THR A 94 8.92 -6.33 -12.97
C THR A 94 7.47 -6.22 -12.53
N LEU A 95 6.85 -5.05 -12.73
CA LEU A 95 5.42 -4.83 -12.51
C LEU A 95 4.53 -5.76 -13.37
N ILE A 96 4.87 -6.00 -14.63
CA ILE A 96 4.09 -6.93 -15.46
C ILE A 96 4.18 -8.36 -14.90
N ALA A 97 5.34 -8.78 -14.40
CA ALA A 97 5.51 -10.09 -13.78
C ALA A 97 4.77 -10.24 -12.45
N THR A 98 4.77 -9.23 -11.58
CA THR A 98 4.04 -9.27 -10.31
C THR A 98 2.52 -9.26 -10.51
N LEU A 99 1.99 -8.45 -11.44
CA LEU A 99 0.55 -8.44 -11.77
C LEU A 99 0.08 -9.80 -12.28
N LEU A 100 0.84 -10.39 -13.21
CA LEU A 100 0.56 -11.73 -13.74
C LEU A 100 0.57 -12.78 -12.62
N MET A 101 1.57 -12.76 -11.73
CA MET A 101 1.68 -13.72 -10.64
C MET A 101 0.55 -13.56 -9.61
N MET A 102 0.22 -12.32 -9.22
CA MET A 102 -0.82 -12.02 -8.24
C MET A 102 -2.20 -12.45 -8.74
N GLY A 103 -2.59 -11.97 -9.92
CA GLY A 103 -3.90 -12.29 -10.50
C GLY A 103 -4.04 -13.74 -10.95
N SER A 104 -2.94 -14.39 -11.38
CA SER A 104 -2.98 -15.85 -11.61
C SER A 104 -3.21 -16.61 -10.31
N GLY A 105 -2.58 -16.20 -9.20
CA GLY A 105 -2.85 -16.74 -7.88
C GLY A 105 -4.31 -16.53 -7.44
N THR A 106 -4.87 -15.34 -7.69
CA THR A 106 -6.27 -15.02 -7.43
C THR A 106 -7.23 -15.89 -8.25
N PHE A 107 -7.01 -16.00 -9.56
CA PHE A 107 -7.81 -16.86 -10.45
C PHE A 107 -7.75 -18.33 -10.02
N LEU A 108 -6.55 -18.84 -9.72
CA LEU A 108 -6.33 -20.23 -9.29
C LEU A 108 -7.07 -20.56 -8.00
N VAL A 109 -7.23 -19.62 -7.05
CA VAL A 109 -8.06 -19.80 -5.85
C VAL A 109 -9.53 -20.09 -6.20
N GLY A 110 -10.09 -19.40 -7.20
CA GLY A 110 -11.41 -19.70 -7.74
C GLY A 110 -11.49 -21.07 -8.41
N CYS A 111 -10.39 -21.54 -9.02
CA CYS A 111 -10.30 -22.87 -9.62
C CYS A 111 -10.11 -24.02 -8.61
N LEU A 112 -9.89 -23.75 -7.32
CA LEU A 112 -9.60 -24.81 -6.36
C LEU A 112 -10.83 -25.72 -6.11
N PRO A 113 -10.63 -27.05 -6.10
CA PRO A 113 -11.60 -27.98 -5.54
C PRO A 113 -11.65 -27.86 -4.00
N THR A 114 -12.79 -28.23 -3.42
CA THR A 114 -13.03 -28.15 -1.98
C THR A 114 -12.39 -29.33 -1.22
N ALA A 115 -12.33 -29.23 0.11
CA ALA A 115 -11.85 -30.32 0.96
C ALA A 115 -12.79 -31.55 0.95
N GLU A 116 -14.04 -31.41 0.54
CA GLU A 116 -14.93 -32.54 0.24
C GLU A 116 -14.42 -33.35 -0.98
N GLN A 117 -13.86 -32.66 -1.98
CA GLN A 117 -13.43 -33.24 -3.24
C GLN A 117 -12.02 -33.85 -3.19
N ILE A 118 -11.08 -33.24 -2.44
CA ILE A 118 -9.67 -33.67 -2.38
C ILE A 118 -9.06 -33.70 -0.96
N GLY A 119 -9.87 -33.59 0.09
CA GLY A 119 -9.40 -33.63 1.47
C GLY A 119 -8.43 -32.51 1.84
N VAL A 120 -7.44 -32.85 2.68
CA VAL A 120 -6.42 -31.93 3.22
C VAL A 120 -5.56 -31.26 2.14
N LEU A 121 -5.55 -31.76 0.90
CA LEU A 121 -4.83 -31.12 -0.20
C LEU A 121 -5.48 -29.77 -0.61
N ALA A 122 -6.79 -29.57 -0.41
CA ALA A 122 -7.45 -28.31 -0.71
C ALA A 122 -6.89 -27.11 0.08
N PRO A 123 -6.83 -27.12 1.43
CA PRO A 123 -6.23 -26.02 2.19
C PRO A 123 -4.72 -25.86 1.94
N VAL A 124 -3.99 -26.93 1.58
CA VAL A 124 -2.58 -26.83 1.17
C VAL A 124 -2.42 -26.06 -0.14
N LEU A 125 -3.25 -26.35 -1.14
CA LEU A 125 -3.26 -25.59 -2.41
C LEU A 125 -3.70 -24.12 -2.19
N LEU A 126 -4.64 -23.88 -1.27
CA LEU A 126 -5.06 -22.53 -0.88
C LEU A 126 -3.90 -21.73 -0.25
N VAL A 127 -3.10 -22.37 0.62
CA VAL A 127 -1.86 -21.78 1.17
C VAL A 127 -0.84 -21.49 0.07
N ILE A 128 -0.61 -22.40 -0.87
CA ILE A 128 0.33 -22.19 -1.99
C ILE A 128 -0.08 -20.98 -2.83
N CYS A 129 -1.36 -20.89 -3.22
CA CYS A 129 -1.87 -19.73 -3.96
C CYS A 129 -1.73 -18.43 -3.16
N ARG A 130 -1.96 -18.47 -1.85
CA ARG A 130 -1.86 -17.30 -0.98
C ARG A 130 -0.42 -16.82 -0.75
N LEU A 131 0.53 -17.76 -0.66
CA LEU A 131 1.97 -17.46 -0.64
C LEU A 131 2.43 -16.81 -1.96
N LEU A 132 1.96 -17.29 -3.11
CA LEU A 132 2.24 -16.70 -4.43
C LEU A 132 1.70 -15.27 -4.55
N GLN A 133 0.44 -15.03 -4.15
CA GLN A 133 -0.14 -13.68 -4.07
C GLN A 133 0.69 -12.75 -3.18
N GLY A 134 1.04 -13.21 -1.97
CA GLY A 134 1.81 -12.44 -1.00
C GLY A 134 3.21 -12.08 -1.48
N PHE A 135 3.89 -13.03 -2.12
CA PHE A 135 5.19 -12.84 -2.76
C PHE A 135 5.10 -11.81 -3.91
N ALA A 136 4.08 -11.88 -4.77
CA ALA A 136 3.86 -10.88 -5.81
C ALA A 136 3.62 -9.47 -5.23
N THR A 137 2.76 -9.35 -4.21
CA THR A 137 2.42 -8.06 -3.57
C THR A 137 3.65 -7.36 -2.97
N GLY A 138 4.67 -8.12 -2.52
CA GLY A 138 5.91 -7.56 -1.99
C GLY A 138 6.65 -6.63 -2.95
N GLY A 139 6.50 -6.84 -4.27
CA GLY A 139 7.11 -6.03 -5.32
C GLY A 139 6.23 -4.94 -5.92
N GLU A 140 4.91 -5.02 -5.80
CA GLU A 140 3.95 -4.15 -6.49
C GLU A 140 4.04 -2.68 -6.05
N TRP A 141 3.71 -2.39 -4.78
CA TRP A 141 3.65 -1.01 -4.26
C TRP A 141 4.93 -0.20 -4.52
N GLY A 142 6.10 -0.83 -4.42
CA GLY A 142 7.39 -0.19 -4.74
C GLY A 142 7.49 0.23 -6.20
N GLY A 143 7.13 -0.65 -7.14
CA GLY A 143 7.15 -0.34 -8.56
C GLY A 143 6.05 0.65 -8.96
N ALA A 144 4.83 0.51 -8.43
CA ALA A 144 3.71 1.42 -8.71
C ALA A 144 4.00 2.85 -8.21
N THR A 145 4.67 2.95 -7.05
CA THR A 145 5.24 4.20 -6.53
C THR A 145 6.29 4.78 -7.47
N LEU A 146 7.26 4.00 -7.95
CA LEU A 146 8.26 4.50 -8.90
C LEU A 146 7.65 4.96 -10.22
N VAL A 147 6.71 4.22 -10.78
CA VAL A 147 6.02 4.65 -12.01
C VAL A 147 5.25 5.96 -11.78
N ALA A 148 4.65 6.18 -10.62
CA ALA A 148 4.03 7.47 -10.30
C ALA A 148 5.07 8.61 -10.13
N ILE A 149 6.19 8.34 -9.44
CA ILE A 149 7.16 9.37 -9.01
C ILE A 149 8.22 9.71 -10.05
N GLU A 150 8.76 8.73 -10.77
CA GLU A 150 9.87 8.90 -11.74
C GLU A 150 9.40 9.52 -13.08
N PHE A 151 8.09 9.51 -13.35
CA PHE A 151 7.46 10.30 -14.43
C PHE A 151 6.97 11.69 -13.96
N SER A 152 6.92 11.95 -12.66
CA SER A 152 6.33 13.19 -12.12
C SER A 152 7.32 14.36 -12.11
N PRO A 153 6.86 15.59 -12.41
CA PRO A 153 7.65 16.80 -12.22
C PRO A 153 8.08 16.98 -10.76
N ASP A 154 9.25 17.57 -10.54
CA ASP A 154 9.83 17.73 -9.19
C ASP A 154 8.89 18.48 -8.22
N ASP A 155 8.08 19.39 -8.77
CA ASP A 155 7.14 20.27 -8.06
C ASP A 155 5.72 19.69 -7.85
N LYS A 156 5.45 18.46 -8.30
CA LYS A 156 4.11 17.84 -8.26
C LYS A 156 4.14 16.37 -7.79
N ARG A 157 5.27 15.90 -7.24
CA ARG A 157 5.46 14.51 -6.80
C ARG A 157 4.60 14.10 -5.62
N GLY A 158 4.28 14.99 -4.68
CA GLY A 158 3.33 14.70 -3.61
C GLY A 158 1.92 14.44 -4.16
N LYS A 159 1.44 15.35 -5.01
CA LYS A 159 0.14 15.24 -5.69
C LYS A 159 0.02 13.96 -6.54
N PHE A 160 0.95 13.70 -7.45
CA PHE A 160 0.88 12.53 -8.34
C PHE A 160 1.26 11.23 -7.63
N GLY A 161 2.19 11.28 -6.68
CA GLY A 161 2.56 10.15 -5.82
C GLY A 161 1.41 9.65 -4.94
N THR A 162 0.37 10.45 -4.71
CA THR A 162 -0.81 9.99 -3.97
C THR A 162 -1.69 9.03 -4.78
N PHE A 163 -1.63 9.02 -6.12
CA PHE A 163 -2.53 8.19 -6.95
C PHE A 163 -2.49 6.67 -6.65
N PRO A 164 -1.33 6.02 -6.46
CA PRO A 164 -1.26 4.65 -5.93
C PRO A 164 -2.03 4.47 -4.62
N GLN A 165 -1.89 5.40 -3.67
CA GLN A 165 -2.48 5.30 -2.33
C GLN A 165 -4.02 5.29 -2.38
N LEU A 166 -4.61 6.07 -3.30
CA LEU A 166 -6.07 6.09 -3.50
C LEU A 166 -6.62 4.73 -3.97
N GLY A 167 -5.82 3.92 -4.66
CA GLY A 167 -6.22 2.61 -5.18
C GLY A 167 -6.61 1.61 -4.08
N ASN A 168 -6.07 1.75 -2.88
CA ASN A 168 -6.34 0.86 -1.74
C ASN A 168 -7.84 0.84 -1.37
N GLY A 169 -8.44 2.02 -1.14
CA GLY A 169 -9.87 2.14 -0.83
C GLY A 169 -10.77 1.63 -1.96
N THR A 170 -10.38 1.84 -3.23
CA THR A 170 -11.11 1.32 -4.39
C THR A 170 -11.05 -0.20 -4.49
N GLY A 171 -9.88 -0.81 -4.24
CA GLY A 171 -9.73 -2.28 -4.23
C GLY A 171 -10.59 -2.95 -3.15
N ILE A 172 -10.63 -2.39 -1.93
CA ILE A 172 -11.55 -2.83 -0.86
C ILE A 172 -13.00 -2.75 -1.34
N ALA A 173 -13.43 -1.59 -1.83
CA ALA A 173 -14.82 -1.36 -2.22
C ALA A 173 -15.28 -2.31 -3.34
N LEU A 174 -14.45 -2.51 -4.37
CA LEU A 174 -14.74 -3.43 -5.47
C LEU A 174 -14.78 -4.91 -4.99
N SER A 175 -13.86 -5.32 -4.12
CA SER A 175 -13.83 -6.67 -3.54
C SER A 175 -15.11 -6.95 -2.74
N THR A 176 -15.46 -6.03 -1.83
CA THR A 176 -16.66 -6.14 -0.99
C THR A 176 -17.94 -6.11 -1.83
N ALA A 177 -18.02 -5.26 -2.86
CA ALA A 177 -19.17 -5.22 -3.76
C ALA A 177 -19.32 -6.51 -4.59
N ALA A 178 -18.21 -7.09 -5.07
CA ALA A 178 -18.23 -8.37 -5.79
C ALA A 178 -18.73 -9.52 -4.91
N PHE A 179 -18.28 -9.59 -3.65
CA PHE A 179 -18.78 -10.59 -2.70
C PHE A 179 -20.23 -10.35 -2.28
N ALA A 180 -20.62 -9.11 -1.96
CA ALA A 180 -21.99 -8.77 -1.62
C ALA A 180 -22.99 -9.13 -2.74
N LEU A 181 -22.58 -8.98 -4.00
CA LEU A 181 -23.39 -9.38 -5.15
C LEU A 181 -23.61 -10.90 -5.21
N VAL A 182 -22.54 -11.71 -5.08
CA VAL A 182 -22.71 -13.18 -5.13
C VAL A 182 -23.35 -13.76 -3.87
N SER A 183 -23.28 -13.07 -2.74
CA SER A 183 -24.03 -13.40 -1.53
C SER A 183 -25.53 -13.03 -1.61
N THR A 184 -26.04 -12.54 -2.76
CA THR A 184 -27.48 -12.48 -3.04
C THR A 184 -28.05 -13.81 -3.58
N LEU A 185 -27.18 -14.76 -3.94
CA LEU A 185 -27.59 -16.11 -4.33
C LEU A 185 -28.08 -16.92 -3.10
N PRO A 186 -28.95 -17.92 -3.28
CA PRO A 186 -29.23 -18.93 -2.27
C PRO A 186 -27.95 -19.56 -1.72
N GLU A 187 -27.92 -19.92 -0.44
CA GLU A 187 -26.71 -20.35 0.28
C GLU A 187 -26.05 -21.57 -0.36
N ASP A 188 -26.84 -22.52 -0.84
CA ASP A 188 -26.38 -23.70 -1.58
C ASP A 188 -25.68 -23.31 -2.89
N GLN A 189 -26.21 -22.33 -3.64
CA GLN A 189 -25.63 -21.82 -4.88
C GLN A 189 -24.37 -20.98 -4.61
N PHE A 190 -24.41 -20.14 -3.57
CA PHE A 190 -23.28 -19.32 -3.13
C PHE A 190 -22.07 -20.18 -2.74
N LEU A 191 -22.26 -21.21 -1.91
CA LEU A 191 -21.19 -22.10 -1.45
C LEU A 191 -20.75 -23.15 -2.49
N SER A 192 -21.66 -23.66 -3.33
CA SER A 192 -21.29 -24.65 -4.35
C SER A 192 -20.49 -24.03 -5.50
N TRP A 193 -20.84 -22.83 -5.99
CA TRP A 193 -20.12 -22.18 -7.11
C TRP A 193 -20.02 -20.65 -7.03
N GLY A 194 -21.01 -19.94 -6.48
CA GLY A 194 -21.13 -18.48 -6.56
C GLY A 194 -19.90 -17.72 -6.03
N TRP A 195 -19.29 -18.20 -4.94
CA TRP A 195 -18.08 -17.61 -4.34
C TRP A 195 -16.86 -17.56 -5.28
N ARG A 196 -16.85 -18.33 -6.36
CA ARG A 196 -15.72 -18.38 -7.31
C ARG A 196 -15.72 -17.20 -8.29
N LEU A 197 -16.88 -16.56 -8.55
CA LEU A 197 -16.97 -15.48 -9.52
C LEU A 197 -16.07 -14.27 -9.20
N PRO A 198 -15.96 -13.76 -7.96
CA PRO A 198 -15.02 -12.67 -7.64
C PRO A 198 -13.56 -13.01 -7.95
N PHE A 199 -13.15 -14.27 -7.76
CA PHE A 199 -11.81 -14.73 -8.14
C PHE A 199 -11.62 -14.78 -9.67
N PHE A 200 -12.66 -15.15 -10.42
CA PHE A 200 -12.63 -15.14 -11.88
C PHE A 200 -12.65 -13.73 -12.50
N VAL A 201 -13.25 -12.74 -11.83
CA VAL A 201 -13.17 -11.32 -12.23
C VAL A 201 -11.72 -10.83 -12.34
N SER A 202 -10.80 -11.37 -11.52
CA SER A 202 -9.37 -11.05 -11.57
C SER A 202 -8.77 -11.20 -12.98
N VAL A 203 -9.21 -12.15 -13.80
CA VAL A 203 -8.69 -12.32 -15.18
C VAL A 203 -8.92 -11.08 -16.04
N PHE A 204 -10.09 -10.44 -15.92
CA PHE A 204 -10.38 -9.19 -16.63
C PHE A 204 -9.55 -8.02 -16.07
N LEU A 205 -9.32 -8.01 -14.75
CA LEU A 205 -8.47 -7.02 -14.09
C LEU A 205 -7.00 -7.16 -14.53
N ILE A 206 -6.47 -8.39 -14.65
CA ILE A 206 -5.14 -8.66 -15.25
C ILE A 206 -5.08 -8.07 -16.66
N VAL A 207 -6.07 -8.34 -17.52
CA VAL A 207 -6.09 -7.81 -18.90
C VAL A 207 -6.10 -6.28 -18.91
N ILE A 208 -6.91 -5.62 -18.07
CA ILE A 208 -6.94 -4.15 -17.93
C ILE A 208 -5.57 -3.64 -17.44
N GLY A 209 -5.01 -4.25 -16.41
CA GLY A 209 -3.70 -3.89 -15.85
C GLY A 209 -2.56 -4.10 -16.84
N LEU A 210 -2.60 -5.15 -17.67
CA LEU A 210 -1.64 -5.40 -18.75
C LEU A 210 -1.76 -4.36 -19.86
N ILE A 211 -2.98 -3.97 -20.27
CA ILE A 211 -3.20 -2.90 -21.25
C ILE A 211 -2.60 -1.59 -20.73
N ILE A 212 -2.84 -1.24 -19.46
CA ILE A 212 -2.32 -0.05 -18.80
C ILE A 212 -0.78 -0.10 -18.69
N ARG A 213 -0.21 -1.20 -18.18
CA ARG A 213 1.25 -1.36 -18.02
C ARG A 213 1.97 -1.45 -19.36
N LYS A 214 1.34 -1.98 -20.42
CA LYS A 214 1.86 -1.93 -21.80
C LYS A 214 1.91 -0.50 -22.34
N GLN A 215 0.91 0.33 -22.01
CA GLN A 215 0.75 1.72 -22.47
C GLN A 215 1.70 2.74 -21.82
N ILE A 216 2.19 2.50 -20.59
CA ILE A 216 3.19 3.35 -19.92
C ILE A 216 4.60 2.99 -20.41
N GLY A 217 5.55 3.93 -20.42
CA GLY A 217 6.95 3.65 -20.76
C GLY A 217 7.70 2.81 -19.71
N GLU A 218 8.98 2.54 -19.94
CA GLU A 218 9.91 2.27 -18.83
C GLU A 218 10.28 3.63 -18.18
N THR A 219 10.66 3.67 -16.91
CA THR A 219 10.83 4.98 -16.24
C THR A 219 12.01 5.79 -16.82
N PRO A 220 11.94 7.13 -16.84
CA PRO A 220 13.01 7.96 -17.40
C PRO A 220 14.37 7.76 -16.71
N SER A 221 14.37 7.54 -15.39
CA SER A 221 15.58 7.27 -14.61
C SER A 221 16.21 5.92 -14.96
N PHE A 222 15.40 4.86 -15.13
CA PHE A 222 15.91 3.54 -15.53
C PHE A 222 16.42 3.53 -16.96
N THR A 223 15.74 4.24 -17.88
CA THR A 223 16.19 4.40 -19.27
C THR A 223 17.58 5.06 -19.31
N LYS A 224 17.76 6.19 -18.60
CA LYS A 224 19.07 6.85 -18.46
C LYS A 224 20.14 5.94 -17.85
N MET A 225 19.83 5.20 -16.78
CA MET A 225 20.76 4.22 -16.19
C MET A 225 21.14 3.10 -17.17
N GLN A 226 20.22 2.67 -18.04
CA GLN A 226 20.47 1.63 -19.03
C GLN A 226 21.38 2.15 -20.16
N GLU A 227 21.16 3.39 -20.63
CA GLU A 227 22.01 4.08 -21.60
C GLU A 227 23.43 4.31 -21.06
N ASN A 228 23.54 4.78 -19.81
CA ASN A 228 24.82 5.05 -19.13
C ASN A 228 25.54 3.78 -18.61
N ASN A 229 24.94 2.59 -18.72
CA ASN A 229 25.43 1.32 -18.14
C ASN A 229 25.59 1.33 -16.59
N GLU A 230 24.79 2.13 -15.89
CA GLU A 230 24.84 2.30 -14.42
C GLU A 230 24.04 1.25 -13.62
N ILE A 231 23.53 0.21 -14.29
CA ILE A 231 22.75 -0.86 -13.67
C ILE A 231 23.62 -1.70 -12.71
N VAL A 232 23.36 -1.56 -11.42
CA VAL A 232 24.14 -2.20 -10.34
C VAL A 232 23.92 -3.72 -10.34
N LYS A 233 25.01 -4.50 -10.42
CA LYS A 233 24.96 -5.98 -10.46
C LYS A 233 24.30 -6.63 -9.24
N ASN A 234 24.41 -6.02 -8.06
CA ASN A 234 23.75 -6.45 -6.82
C ASN A 234 23.17 -5.25 -6.04
N PRO A 235 21.93 -4.82 -6.36
CA PRO A 235 21.26 -3.70 -5.69
C PRO A 235 21.09 -3.91 -4.18
N LEU A 236 20.76 -5.13 -3.74
CA LEU A 236 20.61 -5.49 -2.32
C LEU A 236 21.90 -5.26 -1.53
N ALA A 237 23.03 -5.78 -1.99
CA ALA A 237 24.32 -5.58 -1.32
C ALA A 237 24.76 -4.10 -1.36
N SER A 238 24.38 -3.35 -2.38
CA SER A 238 24.63 -1.90 -2.44
C SER A 238 23.78 -1.12 -1.42
N LEU A 239 22.49 -1.46 -1.32
CA LEU A 239 21.53 -0.86 -0.38
C LEU A 239 22.01 -1.00 1.07
N PHE A 240 22.34 -2.23 1.51
CA PHE A 240 22.79 -2.48 2.88
C PHE A 240 24.20 -1.96 3.19
N ARG A 241 25.01 -1.61 2.18
CA ARG A 241 26.34 -0.99 2.37
C ARG A 241 26.34 0.53 2.37
N HIS A 242 25.50 1.18 1.56
CA HIS A 242 25.55 2.63 1.34
C HIS A 242 24.32 3.40 1.81
N ASP A 243 23.13 2.77 1.77
CA ASP A 243 21.84 3.43 2.01
C ASP A 243 21.11 2.86 3.26
N PHE A 244 21.76 2.01 4.07
CA PHE A 244 21.18 1.42 5.27
C PHE A 244 20.61 2.45 6.29
N PRO A 245 21.24 3.63 6.53
CA PRO A 245 20.62 4.68 7.34
C PRO A 245 19.32 5.23 6.74
N SER A 246 19.15 5.23 5.41
CA SER A 246 17.88 5.56 4.76
C SER A 246 16.85 4.45 4.92
N VAL A 247 17.26 3.16 4.84
CA VAL A 247 16.38 2.02 5.14
C VAL A 247 15.82 2.11 6.56
N LEU A 248 16.67 2.34 7.57
CA LEU A 248 16.23 2.43 8.96
C LEU A 248 15.29 3.61 9.21
N ARG A 249 15.53 4.77 8.57
CA ARG A 249 14.63 5.93 8.67
C ARG A 249 13.27 5.66 8.04
N VAL A 250 13.20 5.01 6.87
CA VAL A 250 11.93 4.61 6.25
C VAL A 250 11.19 3.54 7.05
N VAL A 251 11.90 2.55 7.62
CA VAL A 251 11.33 1.58 8.57
C VAL A 251 10.70 2.29 9.77
N GLY A 252 11.41 3.24 10.39
CA GLY A 252 10.91 4.02 11.53
C GLY A 252 9.70 4.90 11.20
N MET A 253 9.68 5.52 10.02
CA MET A 253 8.49 6.23 9.49
C MET A 253 7.28 5.30 9.32
N LYS A 254 7.51 4.08 8.83
CA LYS A 254 6.48 3.06 8.60
C LYS A 254 5.90 2.43 9.88
N LEU A 255 6.48 2.66 11.06
CA LEU A 255 5.98 2.05 12.29
C LEU A 255 4.60 2.61 12.69
N ILE A 256 4.48 3.93 12.89
CA ILE A 256 3.21 4.55 13.30
C ILE A 256 2.10 4.32 12.27
N GLU A 257 2.43 4.30 10.97
CA GLU A 257 1.46 4.05 9.90
C GLU A 257 0.80 2.67 10.06
N GLY A 258 1.61 1.61 10.05
CA GLY A 258 1.10 0.26 10.13
C GLY A 258 0.49 -0.11 11.48
N VAL A 259 0.95 0.50 12.58
CA VAL A 259 0.33 0.35 13.91
C VAL A 259 -1.02 1.07 13.97
N PHE A 260 -1.09 2.34 13.58
CA PHE A 260 -2.31 3.15 13.77
C PHE A 260 -3.47 2.66 12.88
N ALA A 261 -3.20 2.24 11.64
CA ALA A 261 -4.22 1.65 10.77
C ALA A 261 -4.83 0.38 11.40
N ILE A 262 -4.01 -0.55 11.90
CA ILE A 262 -4.47 -1.79 12.54
C ILE A 262 -5.17 -1.51 13.87
N ILE A 263 -4.76 -0.46 14.59
CA ILE A 263 -5.51 0.01 15.77
C ILE A 263 -6.92 0.45 15.36
N CYS A 264 -7.06 1.38 14.41
CA CYS A 264 -8.36 1.90 13.97
C CYS A 264 -9.30 0.82 13.41
N PHE A 265 -8.82 -0.05 12.53
CA PHE A 265 -9.68 -0.97 11.76
C PHE A 265 -9.84 -2.37 12.37
N THR A 266 -8.98 -2.78 13.30
CA THR A 266 -9.04 -4.13 13.90
C THR A 266 -9.19 -4.06 15.41
N PHE A 267 -8.28 -3.38 16.11
CA PHE A 267 -8.31 -3.36 17.58
C PHE A 267 -9.49 -2.55 18.15
N VAL A 268 -9.77 -1.34 17.65
CA VAL A 268 -10.88 -0.51 18.16
C VAL A 268 -12.23 -1.19 17.91
N VAL A 269 -12.40 -1.91 16.80
CA VAL A 269 -13.59 -2.71 16.55
C VAL A 269 -13.75 -3.79 17.62
N ALA A 270 -12.70 -4.57 17.90
CA ALA A 270 -12.74 -5.63 18.91
C ALA A 270 -12.94 -5.10 20.34
N PHE A 271 -12.25 -4.01 20.71
CA PHE A 271 -12.34 -3.38 22.04
C PHE A 271 -13.72 -2.77 22.28
N ALA A 272 -14.24 -1.98 21.33
CA ALA A 272 -15.54 -1.34 21.46
C ALA A 272 -16.69 -2.36 21.54
N THR A 273 -16.66 -3.43 20.74
CA THR A 273 -17.73 -4.44 20.76
C THR A 273 -17.59 -5.45 21.90
N GLY A 274 -16.37 -5.91 22.16
CA GLY A 274 -16.11 -6.97 23.14
C GLY A 274 -16.10 -6.50 24.59
N GLN A 275 -15.62 -5.28 24.85
CA GLN A 275 -15.36 -4.79 26.21
C GLN A 275 -16.16 -3.54 26.57
N LEU A 276 -16.47 -2.66 25.62
CA LEU A 276 -17.39 -1.53 25.83
C LEU A 276 -18.83 -1.85 25.42
N HIS A 277 -19.09 -3.06 24.93
CA HIS A 277 -20.40 -3.59 24.51
C HIS A 277 -21.19 -2.70 23.51
N VAL A 278 -20.47 -1.94 22.70
CA VAL A 278 -21.03 -1.09 21.64
C VAL A 278 -21.52 -1.96 20.47
N ASP A 279 -22.62 -1.56 19.82
CA ASP A 279 -23.08 -2.22 18.60
C ASP A 279 -21.98 -2.23 17.51
N ARG A 280 -21.69 -3.44 17.03
CA ARG A 280 -20.71 -3.71 15.98
C ARG A 280 -21.02 -2.98 14.67
N THR A 281 -22.30 -2.86 14.33
CA THR A 281 -22.75 -2.22 13.08
C THR A 281 -22.34 -0.75 13.06
N SER A 282 -22.61 -0.04 14.15
CA SER A 282 -22.32 1.38 14.32
C SER A 282 -20.82 1.67 14.32
N VAL A 283 -19.99 0.82 14.95
CA VAL A 283 -18.52 0.97 14.90
C VAL A 283 -17.98 0.72 13.48
N LEU A 284 -18.49 -0.29 12.77
CA LEU A 284 -18.11 -0.57 11.38
C LEU A 284 -18.53 0.55 10.41
N ILE A 285 -19.68 1.18 10.64
CA ILE A 285 -20.09 2.39 9.90
C ILE A 285 -19.09 3.52 10.14
N GLY A 286 -18.72 3.80 11.40
CA GLY A 286 -17.72 4.80 11.76
C GLY A 286 -16.38 4.59 11.06
N SER A 287 -15.84 3.37 11.10
CA SER A 287 -14.62 2.98 10.39
C SER A 287 -14.76 3.17 8.87
N THR A 288 -15.90 2.81 8.29
CA THR A 288 -16.16 2.93 6.85
C THR A 288 -16.21 4.40 6.40
N VAL A 289 -16.87 5.28 7.17
CA VAL A 289 -16.87 6.73 6.91
C VAL A 289 -15.46 7.31 7.04
N ALA A 290 -14.69 6.92 8.07
CA ALA A 290 -13.30 7.34 8.21
C ALA A 290 -12.42 6.91 7.02
N ALA A 291 -12.59 5.69 6.51
CA ALA A 291 -11.88 5.20 5.33
C ALA A 291 -12.24 6.01 4.07
N ILE A 292 -13.53 6.25 3.82
CA ILE A 292 -14.01 7.03 2.65
C ILE A 292 -13.51 8.47 2.71
N LEU A 293 -13.62 9.14 3.86
CA LEU A 293 -13.15 10.53 4.03
C LEU A 293 -11.62 10.67 3.97
N SER A 294 -10.87 9.58 4.22
CA SER A 294 -9.41 9.60 4.07
C SER A 294 -8.95 9.74 2.62
N VAL A 295 -9.74 9.31 1.63
CA VAL A 295 -9.38 9.38 0.20
C VAL A 295 -9.16 10.84 -0.27
N PRO A 296 -10.11 11.79 -0.10
CA PRO A 296 -9.86 13.20 -0.41
C PRO A 296 -8.84 13.84 0.54
N ALA A 297 -8.77 13.42 1.81
CA ALA A 297 -7.79 13.95 2.77
C ALA A 297 -6.35 13.62 2.34
N GLN A 298 -6.07 12.38 1.92
CA GLN A 298 -4.77 11.97 1.39
C GLN A 298 -4.38 12.81 0.17
N TYR A 299 -5.29 13.00 -0.80
CA TYR A 299 -5.03 13.83 -1.98
C TYR A 299 -4.76 15.31 -1.63
N PHE A 300 -5.45 15.85 -0.61
CA PHE A 300 -5.16 17.17 -0.06
C PHE A 300 -3.75 17.24 0.55
N TRP A 301 -3.41 16.34 1.47
CA TRP A 301 -2.11 16.33 2.15
C TRP A 301 -0.93 16.10 1.21
N GLY A 302 -1.06 15.18 0.25
CA GLY A 302 -0.07 14.95 -0.80
C GLY A 302 0.15 16.19 -1.65
N THR A 303 -0.92 16.86 -2.08
CA THR A 303 -0.83 18.13 -2.83
C THR A 303 -0.26 19.28 -1.99
N LEU A 304 -0.49 19.29 -0.67
CA LEU A 304 0.08 20.28 0.25
C LEU A 304 1.59 20.09 0.42
N SER A 305 2.09 18.84 0.40
CA SER A 305 3.52 18.51 0.55
C SER A 305 4.41 18.99 -0.61
N ASP A 306 3.83 19.34 -1.76
CA ASP A 306 4.55 20.01 -2.86
C ASP A 306 4.82 21.49 -2.57
N ARG A 307 3.95 22.14 -1.78
CA ARG A 307 4.09 23.55 -1.39
C ARG A 307 4.84 23.75 -0.07
N VAL A 308 4.57 22.91 0.92
CA VAL A 308 5.05 23.08 2.31
C VAL A 308 6.30 22.23 2.59
N GLY A 309 6.52 21.15 1.83
CA GLY A 309 7.58 20.18 2.04
C GLY A 309 7.05 18.80 2.45
N ARG A 310 7.81 17.74 2.17
CA ARG A 310 7.45 16.37 2.58
C ARG A 310 7.66 16.19 4.08
N ARG A 311 8.75 16.74 4.61
CA ARG A 311 9.15 16.61 6.02
C ARG A 311 8.17 17.33 6.97
N PRO A 312 7.74 18.59 6.75
CA PRO A 312 6.74 19.24 7.61
C PRO A 312 5.39 18.54 7.63
N VAL A 313 4.89 18.03 6.49
CA VAL A 313 3.57 17.35 6.44
C VAL A 313 3.61 16.01 7.17
N LEU A 314 4.69 15.23 7.04
CA LEU A 314 4.87 13.98 7.79
C LEU A 314 5.07 14.26 9.30
N LEU A 315 5.89 15.26 9.66
CA LEU A 315 6.04 15.68 11.06
C LEU A 315 4.71 16.14 11.67
N PHE A 316 3.89 16.90 10.94
CA PHE A 316 2.56 17.29 11.39
C PHE A 316 1.70 16.06 11.69
N GLY A 317 1.60 15.10 10.77
CA GLY A 317 0.82 13.88 10.98
C GLY A 317 1.29 13.07 12.19
N ALA A 318 2.61 12.91 12.36
CA ALA A 318 3.18 12.15 13.47
C ALA A 318 3.02 12.88 14.83
N LEU A 319 3.27 14.19 14.89
CA LEU A 319 3.08 14.99 16.11
C LEU A 319 1.59 15.14 16.47
N PHE A 320 0.71 15.21 15.48
CA PHE A 320 -0.73 15.16 15.69
C PHE A 320 -1.12 13.84 16.37
N LEU A 321 -0.61 12.70 15.91
CA LEU A 321 -0.90 11.41 16.55
C LEU A 321 -0.29 11.27 17.96
N VAL A 322 0.87 11.90 18.24
CA VAL A 322 1.39 12.01 19.63
C VAL A 322 0.40 12.75 20.52
N ALA A 323 -0.09 13.92 20.10
CA ALA A 323 -1.02 14.72 20.88
C ALA A 323 -2.43 14.10 20.98
N PHE A 324 -2.87 13.40 19.93
CA PHE A 324 -4.22 12.86 19.80
C PHE A 324 -4.38 11.44 20.37
N ALA A 325 -3.31 10.70 20.67
CA ALA A 325 -3.40 9.31 21.15
C ALA A 325 -4.28 9.13 22.40
N PHE A 326 -4.17 10.02 23.39
CA PHE A 326 -5.04 9.99 24.58
C PHE A 326 -6.48 10.46 24.27
N PRO A 327 -6.72 11.63 23.66
CA PRO A 327 -8.05 12.04 23.22
C PRO A 327 -8.79 11.02 22.34
N PHE A 328 -8.07 10.31 21.47
CA PHE A 328 -8.60 9.23 20.64
C PHE A 328 -9.21 8.11 21.49
N PHE A 329 -8.46 7.62 22.49
CA PHE A 329 -8.98 6.58 23.39
C PHE A 329 -10.02 7.09 24.39
N TRP A 330 -9.92 8.33 24.88
CA TRP A 330 -10.99 8.93 25.69
C TRP A 330 -12.31 9.01 24.93
N LEU A 331 -12.30 9.38 23.64
CA LEU A 331 -13.49 9.37 22.80
C LEU A 331 -14.05 7.95 22.59
N ILE A 332 -13.19 6.93 22.52
CA ILE A 332 -13.59 5.53 22.38
C ILE A 332 -14.18 4.97 23.67
N GLU A 333 -13.52 5.19 24.82
CA GLU A 333 -13.94 4.75 26.15
C GLU A 333 -15.28 5.39 26.61
N THR A 334 -15.82 6.39 25.88
CA THR A 334 -17.20 6.87 26.07
C THR A 334 -18.28 5.84 25.71
N ALA A 335 -17.94 4.78 24.98
CA ALA A 335 -18.87 3.81 24.36
C ALA A 335 -19.91 4.43 23.40
N ASN A 336 -19.82 5.73 23.07
CA ASN A 336 -20.76 6.40 22.19
C ASN A 336 -20.35 6.20 20.71
N PRO A 337 -21.19 5.59 19.85
CA PRO A 337 -20.81 5.29 18.47
C PRO A 337 -20.46 6.53 17.62
N VAL A 338 -21.06 7.69 17.91
CA VAL A 338 -20.77 8.94 17.19
C VAL A 338 -19.40 9.49 17.59
N LEU A 339 -19.03 9.39 18.87
CA LEU A 339 -17.71 9.82 19.36
C LEU A 339 -16.59 8.86 18.91
N ILE A 340 -16.86 7.55 18.91
CA ILE A 340 -15.98 6.54 18.29
C ILE A 340 -15.76 6.84 16.80
N SER A 341 -16.84 7.09 16.06
CA SER A 341 -16.76 7.46 14.64
C SER A 341 -15.96 8.74 14.43
N LEU A 342 -16.18 9.76 15.25
CA LEU A 342 -15.44 11.03 15.18
C LEU A 342 -13.95 10.85 15.50
N ALA A 343 -13.60 10.03 16.48
CA ALA A 343 -12.21 9.69 16.81
C ALA A 343 -11.48 9.02 15.63
N LEU A 344 -12.14 8.05 14.98
CA LEU A 344 -11.64 7.37 13.79
C LEU A 344 -11.49 8.35 12.61
N ILE A 345 -12.50 9.18 12.33
CA ILE A 345 -12.45 10.18 11.25
C ILE A 345 -11.32 11.18 11.47
N ILE A 346 -11.21 11.77 12.67
CA ILE A 346 -10.17 12.77 12.98
C ILE A 346 -8.76 12.13 12.92
N GLY A 347 -8.55 11.00 13.59
CA GLY A 347 -7.26 10.32 13.62
C GLY A 347 -6.80 9.90 12.22
N PHE A 348 -7.72 9.39 11.40
CA PHE A 348 -7.38 8.85 10.09
C PHE A 348 -7.29 9.92 8.99
N CYS A 349 -8.13 10.96 9.01
CA CYS A 349 -8.12 12.04 8.00
C CYS A 349 -7.08 13.14 8.30
N VAL A 350 -6.75 13.40 9.57
CA VAL A 350 -5.75 14.41 9.96
C VAL A 350 -4.37 13.78 10.15
N GLY A 351 -4.24 12.86 11.11
CA GLY A 351 -2.95 12.26 11.46
C GLY A 351 -2.41 11.27 10.42
N TYR A 352 -3.14 10.18 10.19
CA TYR A 352 -2.69 9.10 9.29
C TYR A 352 -2.55 9.58 7.84
N SER A 353 -3.56 10.27 7.30
CA SER A 353 -3.57 10.69 5.88
C SER A 353 -2.46 11.70 5.55
N ALA A 354 -2.03 12.53 6.51
CA ALA A 354 -0.89 13.43 6.33
C ALA A 354 0.42 12.66 6.10
N MET A 355 0.64 11.56 6.82
CA MET A 355 1.82 10.71 6.62
C MET A 355 1.68 9.82 5.38
N TYR A 356 0.57 9.10 5.26
CA TYR A 356 0.37 8.06 4.24
C TYR A 356 0.40 8.62 2.80
N SER A 357 -0.10 9.84 2.59
CA SER A 357 -0.06 10.50 1.27
C SER A 357 1.36 10.85 0.80
N VAL A 358 2.27 11.20 1.72
CA VAL A 358 3.64 11.62 1.38
C VAL A 358 4.65 10.47 1.38
N HIS A 359 4.28 9.27 1.84
CA HIS A 359 5.19 8.11 1.87
C HIS A 359 5.70 7.69 0.48
N THR A 360 4.87 7.77 -0.55
CA THR A 360 5.24 7.41 -1.93
C THR A 360 6.32 8.35 -2.50
N SER A 361 6.12 9.66 -2.39
CA SER A 361 7.10 10.66 -2.83
C SER A 361 8.34 10.67 -1.94
N TYR A 362 8.16 10.80 -0.63
CA TYR A 362 9.27 11.01 0.30
C TYR A 362 10.23 9.82 0.35
N PHE A 363 9.70 8.59 0.42
CA PHE A 363 10.56 7.41 0.47
C PHE A 363 11.29 7.20 -0.87
N ALA A 364 10.67 7.50 -2.01
CA ALA A 364 11.31 7.40 -3.32
C ALA A 364 12.44 8.44 -3.49
N GLU A 365 12.23 9.66 -3.01
CA GLU A 365 13.20 10.76 -3.07
C GLU A 365 14.42 10.54 -2.14
N LEU A 366 14.30 9.74 -1.07
CA LEU A 366 15.41 9.43 -0.15
C LEU A 366 16.49 8.49 -0.74
N PHE A 367 16.15 7.66 -1.74
CA PHE A 367 17.05 6.63 -2.29
C PHE A 367 17.55 6.98 -3.71
N PRO A 368 18.80 6.61 -4.05
CA PRO A 368 19.34 6.88 -5.38
C PRO A 368 18.75 5.94 -6.44
N SER A 369 18.59 6.41 -7.67
CA SER A 369 17.83 5.73 -8.75
C SER A 369 18.27 4.27 -8.98
N ARG A 370 19.57 4.01 -8.82
CA ARG A 370 20.26 2.72 -8.96
C ARG A 370 19.90 1.62 -7.95
N THR A 371 19.24 1.96 -6.84
CA THR A 371 18.80 1.02 -5.80
C THR A 371 17.35 1.31 -5.35
N ARG A 372 16.65 2.22 -6.03
CA ARG A 372 15.41 2.82 -5.54
C ARG A 372 14.26 1.81 -5.43
N TYR A 373 14.16 0.84 -6.34
CA TYR A 373 13.11 -0.18 -6.28
C TYR A 373 13.38 -1.12 -5.09
N THR A 374 14.58 -1.69 -5.03
CA THR A 374 15.02 -2.57 -3.93
C THR A 374 14.84 -1.88 -2.58
N ALA A 375 15.24 -0.61 -2.48
CA ALA A 375 15.14 0.17 -1.25
C ALA A 375 13.70 0.40 -0.80
N LEU A 376 12.82 0.85 -1.69
CA LEU A 376 11.39 1.04 -1.40
C LEU A 376 10.72 -0.27 -0.97
N ALA A 377 10.87 -1.32 -1.77
CA ALA A 377 10.24 -2.60 -1.51
C ALA A 377 10.69 -3.20 -0.17
N VAL A 378 12.01 -3.29 0.06
CA VAL A 378 12.56 -3.92 1.27
C VAL A 378 12.27 -3.10 2.52
N SER A 379 12.52 -1.78 2.51
CA SER A 379 12.33 -0.94 3.71
C SER A 379 10.87 -0.87 4.15
N THR A 380 9.93 -0.73 3.21
CA THR A 380 8.51 -0.62 3.56
C THR A 380 7.89 -1.93 3.99
N ASN A 381 8.27 -3.07 3.41
CA ASN A 381 7.77 -4.37 3.86
C ASN A 381 8.36 -4.80 5.20
N ILE A 382 9.64 -4.49 5.49
CA ILE A 382 10.21 -4.67 6.84
C ILE A 382 9.44 -3.82 7.86
N GLY A 383 9.22 -2.53 7.55
CA GLY A 383 8.42 -1.64 8.40
C GLY A 383 7.02 -2.19 8.69
N SER A 384 6.26 -2.52 7.65
CA SER A 384 4.88 -3.03 7.77
C SER A 384 4.75 -4.39 8.45
N VAL A 385 5.76 -5.28 8.36
CA VAL A 385 5.75 -6.57 9.11
C VAL A 385 5.99 -6.32 10.60
N ILE A 386 6.90 -5.42 10.96
CA ILE A 386 7.19 -5.08 12.36
C ILE A 386 6.03 -4.30 13.00
N SER A 387 5.31 -3.47 12.23
CA SER A 387 4.20 -2.66 12.75
C SER A 387 2.84 -3.32 12.67
N SER A 388 2.33 -3.60 11.46
CA SER A 388 0.94 -4.06 11.30
C SER A 388 0.69 -5.47 11.81
N GLY A 389 1.67 -6.38 11.70
CA GLY A 389 1.53 -7.76 12.13
C GLY A 389 1.18 -7.94 13.62
N PRO A 390 1.98 -7.41 14.56
CA PRO A 390 1.76 -7.62 15.99
C PRO A 390 0.86 -6.56 16.66
N ALA A 391 0.50 -5.45 16.00
CA ALA A 391 -0.12 -4.29 16.65
C ALA A 391 -1.39 -4.61 17.48
N SER A 392 -2.35 -5.39 16.96
CA SER A 392 -3.56 -5.74 17.72
C SER A 392 -3.28 -6.69 18.89
N LEU A 393 -2.29 -7.59 18.77
CA LEU A 393 -1.89 -8.50 19.84
C LEU A 393 -1.19 -7.73 20.97
N ILE A 394 -0.30 -6.80 20.62
CA ILE A 394 0.34 -5.88 21.57
C ILE A 394 -0.74 -5.03 22.25
N ALA A 395 -1.64 -4.40 21.50
CA ALA A 395 -2.70 -3.56 22.07
C ALA A 395 -3.64 -4.34 23.03
N GLY A 396 -4.02 -5.57 22.69
CA GLY A 396 -4.81 -6.44 23.58
C GLY A 396 -4.05 -6.83 24.86
N GLY A 397 -2.76 -7.19 24.75
CA GLY A 397 -1.92 -7.48 25.92
C GLY A 397 -1.71 -6.25 26.81
N LEU A 398 -1.59 -5.06 26.23
CA LEU A 398 -1.48 -3.80 26.96
C LEU A 398 -2.78 -3.44 27.68
N VAL A 399 -3.96 -3.67 27.08
CA VAL A 399 -5.26 -3.52 27.78
C VAL A 399 -5.37 -4.48 28.96
N ALA A 400 -4.99 -5.75 28.78
CA ALA A 400 -5.02 -6.74 29.86
C ALA A 400 -4.08 -6.34 31.02
N ALA A 401 -2.87 -5.88 30.71
CA ALA A 401 -1.92 -5.37 31.71
C ALA A 401 -2.38 -4.05 32.38
N ALA A 402 -3.19 -3.26 31.70
CA ALA A 402 -3.79 -2.02 32.20
C ALA A 402 -5.10 -2.24 33.00
N GLY A 403 -5.47 -3.48 33.31
CA GLY A 403 -6.72 -3.80 34.03
C GLY A 403 -7.99 -3.50 33.23
N GLY A 404 -7.88 -3.37 31.90
CA GLY A 404 -8.99 -3.14 30.99
C GLY A 404 -9.03 -1.76 30.33
N SER A 405 -8.27 -0.74 30.77
CA SER A 405 -8.25 0.56 30.09
C SER A 405 -7.28 0.61 28.91
N ALA A 406 -7.59 1.40 27.89
CA ALA A 406 -6.78 1.55 26.69
C ALA A 406 -5.57 2.51 26.83
N TRP A 407 -5.32 3.11 27.99
CA TRP A 407 -4.26 4.13 28.16
C TRP A 407 -2.85 3.65 27.75
N MET A 408 -2.52 2.38 27.98
CA MET A 408 -1.23 1.82 27.54
C MET A 408 -1.14 1.73 26.01
N VAL A 409 -2.26 1.60 25.30
CA VAL A 409 -2.31 1.63 23.83
C VAL A 409 -2.10 3.06 23.32
N SER A 410 -2.58 4.09 24.03
CA SER A 410 -2.20 5.48 23.79
C SER A 410 -0.69 5.70 23.88
N VAL A 411 -0.05 5.12 24.90
CA VAL A 411 1.42 5.18 25.07
C VAL A 411 2.13 4.43 23.94
N TYR A 412 1.65 3.27 23.51
CA TYR A 412 2.20 2.53 22.37
C TYR A 412 2.16 3.36 21.07
N ILE A 413 1.02 4.02 20.77
CA ILE A 413 0.90 4.96 19.64
C ILE A 413 1.94 6.08 19.76
N ILE A 414 2.07 6.70 20.93
CA ILE A 414 3.04 7.79 21.18
C ILE A 414 4.47 7.30 20.93
N VAL A 415 4.86 6.11 21.43
CA VAL A 415 6.20 5.56 21.24
C VAL A 415 6.54 5.38 19.75
N VAL A 416 5.66 4.76 18.96
CA VAL A 416 5.94 4.55 17.52
C VAL A 416 5.83 5.85 16.71
N ALA A 417 4.98 6.79 17.12
CA ALA A 417 4.92 8.14 16.53
C ALA A 417 6.19 8.95 16.83
N VAL A 418 6.76 8.86 18.04
CA VAL A 418 8.05 9.49 18.39
C VAL A 418 9.21 8.87 17.60
N ILE A 419 9.23 7.55 17.41
CA ILE A 419 10.24 6.90 16.53
C ILE A 419 10.12 7.41 15.08
N CYS A 420 8.90 7.61 14.58
CA CYS A 420 8.66 8.25 13.29
C CYS A 420 9.18 9.70 13.28
N VAL A 421 8.82 10.54 14.25
CA VAL A 421 9.32 11.93 14.37
C VAL A 421 10.85 11.97 14.36
N ILE A 422 11.53 11.13 15.15
CA ILE A 422 13.00 11.05 15.18
C ILE A 422 13.55 10.67 13.80
N SER A 423 12.98 9.64 13.15
CA SER A 423 13.38 9.19 11.81
C SER A 423 13.25 10.28 10.74
N VAL A 424 12.23 11.14 10.88
CA VAL A 424 11.92 12.26 9.98
C VAL A 424 12.79 13.48 10.28
N LEU A 425 13.10 13.76 11.55
CA LEU A 425 14.07 14.80 11.93
C LEU A 425 15.50 14.46 11.45
N LEU A 426 15.86 13.17 11.48
CA LEU A 426 17.10 12.62 10.91
C LEU A 426 17.07 12.50 9.38
N SER A 427 15.99 12.92 8.70
CA SER A 427 15.86 12.85 7.23
C SER A 427 15.92 14.25 6.59
N PRO A 428 16.53 14.40 5.39
CA PRO A 428 16.51 15.67 4.67
C PRO A 428 15.09 16.03 4.22
N GLU A 429 14.85 17.31 3.94
CA GLU A 429 13.74 17.70 3.06
C GLU A 429 14.12 17.41 1.60
N THR A 430 13.15 16.97 0.81
CA THR A 430 13.31 16.52 -0.58
C THR A 430 12.45 17.32 -1.57
N ALA A 431 11.50 18.12 -1.09
CA ALA A 431 10.59 18.87 -1.95
C ALA A 431 11.29 19.79 -2.95
N ASN A 432 10.75 19.81 -4.18
CA ASN A 432 11.19 20.68 -5.28
C ASN A 432 12.65 20.48 -5.71
N ARG A 433 13.24 19.31 -5.39
CA ARG A 433 14.58 18.87 -5.79
C ARG A 433 14.50 17.76 -6.85
N PRO A 434 15.52 17.62 -7.71
CA PRO A 434 15.69 16.43 -8.55
C PRO A 434 15.70 15.14 -7.72
N LEU A 435 15.38 14.02 -8.36
CA LEU A 435 15.53 12.70 -7.76
C LEU A 435 17.00 12.44 -7.42
N ARG A 436 17.24 11.76 -6.29
CA ARG A 436 18.62 11.56 -5.79
C ARG A 436 19.43 10.75 -6.81
N GLY A 437 20.52 11.36 -7.31
CA GLY A 437 21.34 10.78 -8.39
C GLY A 437 20.90 11.16 -9.81
N GLU A 438 20.10 12.21 -9.98
CA GLU A 438 19.71 12.78 -11.27
C GLU A 438 20.00 14.30 -11.25
N ASP A 439 20.84 14.80 -12.17
CA ASP A 439 21.35 16.19 -12.12
C ASP A 439 20.41 17.23 -12.75
N ALA A 440 19.48 16.80 -13.61
CA ALA A 440 18.54 17.65 -14.34
C ALA A 440 17.13 17.56 -13.77
N LYS A 441 16.43 18.71 -13.73
CA LYS A 441 15.03 18.79 -13.29
C LYS A 441 14.06 18.15 -14.28
N ILE A 442 12.94 17.67 -13.75
CA ILE A 442 11.78 17.23 -14.54
C ILE A 442 10.69 18.29 -14.45
N GLU A 443 10.37 18.92 -15.58
CA GLU A 443 9.36 19.98 -15.66
C GLU A 443 8.15 19.54 -16.49
N GLY A 444 6.95 19.81 -15.99
CA GLY A 444 5.69 19.48 -16.66
C GLY A 444 5.21 20.65 -17.53
N THR A 445 5.20 20.47 -18.85
CA THR A 445 4.93 21.57 -19.79
C THR A 445 3.45 21.97 -19.87
N GLU A 446 3.19 23.28 -19.93
CA GLU A 446 1.92 23.82 -20.42
C GLU A 446 1.93 23.89 -21.95
N LEU A 447 1.93 22.72 -22.62
CA LEU A 447 1.67 22.70 -24.07
C LEU A 447 0.22 23.13 -24.34
N PRO A 448 -0.02 24.20 -25.13
CA PRO A 448 -1.36 24.54 -25.58
C PRO A 448 -1.90 23.44 -26.51
N LEU A 449 -3.21 23.22 -26.47
CA LEU A 449 -3.90 22.08 -27.11
C LEU A 449 -3.76 21.99 -28.66
N ASN A 450 -3.19 23.00 -29.31
CA ASN A 450 -3.12 23.13 -30.77
C ASN A 450 -1.71 22.95 -31.37
N ALA A 451 -0.76 22.36 -30.64
CA ALA A 451 0.56 22.01 -31.18
C ALA A 451 0.54 20.65 -31.92
N LYS A 452 0.06 20.64 -33.18
CA LYS A 452 0.17 19.49 -34.10
C LYS A 452 0.97 19.87 -35.35
N LEU A 453 1.91 18.99 -35.73
CA LEU A 453 2.54 18.88 -37.05
C LEU A 453 3.45 20.05 -37.49
N VAL A 454 4.55 20.23 -36.76
CA VAL A 454 5.84 20.76 -37.25
C VAL A 454 6.94 19.95 -36.55
N GLN A 455 7.95 19.36 -37.19
CA GLN A 455 8.19 19.07 -38.62
C GLN A 455 8.06 17.53 -38.83
N VAL A 456 8.72 16.75 -39.71
CA VAL A 456 9.84 16.88 -40.66
C VAL A 456 9.49 16.04 -41.92
N ALA A 457 9.93 16.47 -43.10
CA ALA A 457 10.07 15.62 -44.29
C ALA A 457 11.16 16.21 -45.21
N GLU A 458 12.38 15.72 -45.05
CA GLU A 458 13.53 15.81 -45.98
C GLU A 458 14.18 14.42 -46.04
#